data_AF-A0A5B9MRD1-F1
#
_entry.id   AF-A0A5B9MRD1-F1
#
_cell.length_a   1.000
_cell.length_b   1.000
_cell.length_c   1.000
_cell.angle_alpha   90.00
_cell.angle_beta   90.00
_cell.angle_gamma   90.00
#
_symmetry.space_group_name_H-M   'P 1'
#
loop_
_entity.id
_entity.type
_entity.pdbx_description
1 polymer ?
#
loop_
_entity_poly.entity_id
_entity_poly.type
_entity_poly.pdbx_seq_one_letter_code
_entity_poly.pdbx_strand_id
1 'polypeptide(L)'
;MRASVSSKFLDFTKPLEGYVEYMYADIKGLVTVGIGNLIDPVNTATSLPFVDKKTGRRATKQEIVAEWNLIKDPRGTRGLARKGHRACAPLTKLRLTEAAIHDLCERKLNSNEANLKKVTEFQAFDSWPADAQLALLSMAWAMGPGFASAGKWPKFRKACGAMDFDAAAANCQMSTTGNPGLIKRNTENQTLLRNAAAVLAGEADGFYNRETLYWPQINAKPVAM
;
A
#
# COMPACT_ATOMS: atom_id res chain seq x y z
N MET A 1 10.57 9.77 2.62
CA MET A 1 10.54 8.60 3.53
C MET A 1 11.95 8.13 3.76
N ARG A 2 12.19 7.34 4.82
CA ARG A 2 13.49 6.76 5.14
C ARG A 2 13.88 5.64 4.17
N ALA A 3 15.17 5.45 3.98
CA ALA A 3 15.71 4.38 3.12
C ALA A 3 15.34 2.97 3.61
N SER A 4 15.25 2.79 4.94
CA SER A 4 14.79 1.54 5.56
C SER A 4 13.33 1.23 5.23
N VAL A 5 12.49 2.25 5.03
CA VAL A 5 11.09 2.09 4.63
C VAL A 5 11.00 1.79 3.14
N SER A 6 11.67 2.56 2.28
CA SER A 6 11.60 2.36 0.84
C SER A 6 12.09 0.97 0.43
N SER A 7 13.20 0.50 0.99
CA SER A 7 13.78 -0.81 0.70
C SER A 7 12.95 -2.00 1.18
N LYS A 8 12.09 -1.81 2.20
CA LYS A 8 11.27 -2.87 2.79
C LYS A 8 9.78 -2.78 2.49
N PHE A 9 9.32 -1.71 1.86
CA PHE A 9 7.90 -1.49 1.62
C PHE A 9 7.24 -2.63 0.85
N LEU A 10 7.90 -3.15 -0.18
CA LEU A 10 7.37 -4.26 -0.98
C LEU A 10 7.34 -5.58 -0.21
N ASP A 11 8.40 -5.89 0.54
CA ASP A 11 8.45 -7.07 1.42
C ASP A 11 7.29 -7.05 2.43
N PHE A 12 6.99 -5.87 2.98
CA PHE A 12 5.90 -5.65 3.91
C PHE A 12 4.51 -5.81 3.26
N THR A 13 4.28 -5.18 2.10
CA THR A 13 2.92 -5.09 1.51
C THR A 13 2.55 -6.31 0.65
N LYS A 14 3.53 -6.99 0.05
CA LYS A 14 3.32 -8.19 -0.78
C LYS A 14 2.53 -9.32 -0.08
N PRO A 15 2.81 -9.71 1.19
CA PRO A 15 2.01 -10.73 1.87
C PRO A 15 0.61 -10.25 2.29
N LEU A 16 0.32 -8.94 2.18
CA LEU A 16 -0.97 -8.34 2.51
C LEU A 16 -1.87 -8.19 1.27
N GLU A 17 -1.29 -7.84 0.12
CA GLU A 17 -2.01 -7.64 -1.15
C GLU A 17 -1.98 -8.86 -2.08
N GLY A 18 -0.93 -9.67 -1.97
CA GLY A 18 -0.54 -10.64 -3.00
C GLY A 18 0.29 -10.02 -4.12
N TYR A 19 0.79 -10.88 -5.02
CA TYR A 19 1.56 -10.49 -6.20
C TYR A 19 0.90 -11.09 -7.44
N VAL A 20 0.40 -10.25 -8.35
CA VAL A 20 -0.34 -10.69 -9.54
C VAL A 20 0.20 -9.99 -10.78
N GLU A 21 0.92 -10.72 -11.63
CA GLU A 21 1.58 -10.13 -12.80
C GLU A 21 0.62 -9.74 -13.95
N TYR A 22 -0.63 -10.19 -13.91
CA TYR A 22 -1.65 -9.95 -14.92
C TYR A 22 -2.80 -9.09 -14.39
N MET A 23 -3.60 -8.52 -15.31
CA MET A 23 -4.77 -7.73 -14.92
C MET A 23 -5.83 -8.57 -14.21
N TYR A 24 -6.40 -8.04 -13.13
CA TYR A 24 -7.49 -8.69 -12.41
C TYR A 24 -8.54 -7.67 -11.95
N ALA A 25 -9.77 -8.14 -11.76
CA ALA A 25 -10.82 -7.33 -11.14
C ALA A 25 -10.67 -7.42 -9.60
N ASP A 26 -10.52 -6.27 -8.95
CA ASP A 26 -10.58 -6.21 -7.49
C ASP A 26 -12.02 -6.39 -6.97
N ILE A 27 -12.17 -6.42 -5.65
CA ILE A 27 -13.47 -6.52 -4.97
C ILE A 27 -14.47 -5.43 -5.41
N LYS A 28 -13.98 -4.25 -5.81
CA LYS A 28 -14.81 -3.12 -6.27
C LYS A 28 -15.11 -3.19 -7.77
N GLY A 29 -14.66 -4.22 -8.47
CA GLY A 29 -14.81 -4.35 -9.93
C GLY A 29 -13.91 -3.39 -10.71
N LEU A 30 -12.80 -2.96 -10.11
CA LEU A 30 -11.80 -2.12 -10.76
C LEU A 30 -10.63 -2.96 -11.25
N VAL A 31 -10.07 -2.60 -12.41
CA VAL A 31 -8.95 -3.34 -12.98
C VAL A 31 -7.65 -2.99 -12.24
N THR A 32 -6.96 -4.01 -11.76
CA THR A 32 -5.79 -3.91 -10.89
C THR A 32 -4.68 -4.84 -11.41
N VAL A 33 -3.41 -4.55 -11.07
CA VAL A 33 -2.25 -5.38 -11.40
C VAL A 33 -1.15 -5.26 -10.32
N GLY A 34 -0.18 -6.18 -10.33
CA GLY A 34 0.97 -6.17 -9.45
C GLY A 34 0.58 -6.41 -8.00
N ILE A 35 1.02 -5.51 -7.12
CA ILE A 35 0.76 -5.56 -5.68
C ILE A 35 -0.35 -4.54 -5.35
N GLY A 36 -1.58 -4.80 -5.80
CA GLY A 36 -2.72 -3.92 -5.55
C GLY A 36 -2.66 -2.55 -6.24
N ASN A 37 -2.07 -2.47 -7.45
CA ASN A 37 -2.05 -1.22 -8.23
C ASN A 37 -3.27 -1.12 -9.13
N LEU A 38 -4.18 -0.21 -8.76
CA LEU A 38 -5.32 0.17 -9.57
C LEU A 38 -4.85 0.77 -10.91
N ILE A 39 -5.37 0.26 -12.02
CA ILE A 39 -5.08 0.71 -13.38
C ILE A 39 -6.38 1.06 -14.12
N ASP A 40 -7.31 1.67 -13.37
CA ASP A 40 -8.60 2.18 -13.80
C ASP A 40 -8.59 3.70 -13.64
N PRO A 41 -8.88 4.50 -14.69
CA PRO A 41 -9.42 4.10 -15.99
C PRO A 41 -8.37 3.52 -16.95
N VAL A 42 -8.84 2.97 -18.08
CA VAL A 42 -8.04 2.25 -19.10
C VAL A 42 -6.79 3.00 -19.58
N ASN A 43 -6.80 4.34 -19.57
CA ASN A 43 -5.64 5.15 -19.90
C ASN A 43 -4.43 4.86 -18.98
N THR A 44 -4.69 4.56 -17.71
CA THR A 44 -3.68 4.16 -16.72
C THR A 44 -3.02 2.85 -17.13
N ALA A 45 -3.82 1.86 -17.58
CA ALA A 45 -3.31 0.57 -18.06
C ALA A 45 -2.46 0.72 -19.34
N THR A 46 -2.92 1.51 -20.32
CA THR A 46 -2.22 1.69 -21.61
C THR A 46 -0.86 2.38 -21.52
N SER A 47 -0.54 2.96 -20.36
CA SER A 47 0.76 3.59 -20.10
C SER A 47 1.80 2.61 -19.57
N LEU A 48 1.40 1.38 -19.22
CA LEU A 48 2.29 0.39 -18.62
C LEU A 48 2.95 -0.52 -19.66
N PRO A 49 4.17 -1.02 -19.40
CA PRO A 49 4.94 -1.82 -20.35
C PRO A 49 4.52 -3.31 -20.30
N PHE A 50 3.24 -3.59 -20.56
CA PHE A 50 2.77 -4.97 -20.66
C PHE A 50 3.51 -5.74 -21.75
N VAL A 51 3.75 -7.02 -21.49
CA VAL A 51 4.31 -7.97 -22.44
C VAL A 51 3.38 -9.17 -22.59
N ASP A 52 3.36 -9.76 -23.77
CA ASP A 52 2.67 -11.02 -24.00
C ASP A 52 3.35 -12.15 -23.20
N LYS A 53 2.55 -12.95 -22.48
CA LYS A 53 3.02 -14.01 -21.58
C LYS A 53 3.81 -15.10 -22.30
N LYS A 54 3.49 -15.39 -23.56
CA LYS A 54 4.10 -16.50 -24.32
C LYS A 54 5.36 -16.06 -25.04
N THR A 55 5.33 -14.89 -25.66
CA THR A 55 6.36 -14.41 -26.57
C THR A 55 7.31 -13.40 -25.94
N GLY A 56 6.94 -12.78 -24.81
CA GLY A 56 7.69 -11.70 -24.18
C GLY A 56 7.67 -10.39 -24.98
N ARG A 57 7.00 -10.34 -26.12
CA ARG A 57 6.87 -9.14 -26.95
C ARG A 57 6.10 -8.06 -26.20
N ARG A 58 6.54 -6.81 -26.32
CA ARG A 58 5.79 -5.64 -25.85
C ARG A 58 4.39 -5.60 -26.46
N ALA A 59 3.38 -5.49 -25.60
CA ALA A 59 1.99 -5.35 -26.00
C ALA A 59 1.74 -3.97 -26.61
N THR A 60 0.90 -3.92 -27.64
CA THR A 60 0.39 -2.68 -28.22
C THR A 60 -0.70 -2.09 -27.32
N LYS A 61 -0.98 -0.79 -27.48
CA LYS A 61 -2.08 -0.13 -26.75
C LYS A 61 -3.42 -0.83 -27.00
N GLN A 62 -3.67 -1.29 -28.21
CA GLN A 62 -4.92 -1.98 -28.58
C GLN A 62 -5.06 -3.33 -27.85
N GLU A 63 -3.98 -4.11 -27.75
CA GLU A 63 -3.95 -5.35 -26.98
C GLU A 63 -4.22 -5.11 -25.49
N ILE A 64 -3.62 -4.06 -24.92
CA ILE A 64 -3.84 -3.67 -23.52
C ILE A 64 -5.30 -3.24 -23.29
N VAL A 65 -5.89 -2.44 -24.17
CA VAL A 65 -7.30 -2.02 -24.09
C VAL A 65 -8.23 -3.23 -24.18
N ALA A 66 -7.96 -4.15 -25.09
CA ALA A 66 -8.76 -5.35 -25.27
C ALA A 66 -8.76 -6.22 -24.00
N GLU A 67 -7.59 -6.47 -23.41
CA GLU A 67 -7.49 -7.22 -22.15
C GLU A 67 -8.07 -6.46 -20.95
N TRP A 68 -7.90 -5.15 -20.89
CA TRP A 68 -8.51 -4.34 -19.83
C TRP A 68 -10.03 -4.41 -19.87
N ASN A 69 -10.64 -4.25 -21.05
CA ASN A 69 -12.10 -4.36 -21.23
C ASN A 69 -12.60 -5.76 -20.87
N LEU A 70 -11.82 -6.79 -21.23
CA LEU A 70 -12.10 -8.19 -20.90
C LEU A 70 -12.20 -8.45 -19.39
N ILE A 71 -11.40 -7.73 -18.59
CA ILE A 71 -11.40 -7.81 -17.12
C ILE A 71 -12.43 -6.84 -16.51
N LYS A 72 -12.63 -5.66 -17.10
CA LYS A 72 -13.55 -4.63 -16.60
C LYS A 72 -15.02 -5.00 -16.74
N ASP A 73 -15.39 -5.75 -17.78
CA ASP A 73 -16.78 -5.96 -18.20
C ASP A 73 -17.71 -6.31 -17.02
N PRO A 74 -18.59 -5.36 -16.59
CA PRO A 74 -19.48 -5.57 -15.47
C PRO A 74 -20.71 -6.43 -15.83
N ARG A 75 -20.97 -6.65 -17.13
CA ARG A 75 -22.17 -7.35 -17.64
C ARG A 75 -21.86 -8.74 -18.20
N GLY A 76 -20.61 -9.02 -18.59
CA GLY A 76 -20.24 -10.23 -19.31
C GLY A 76 -19.77 -11.38 -18.43
N THR A 77 -20.65 -12.38 -18.23
CA THR A 77 -20.38 -13.82 -17.96
C THR A 77 -19.40 -14.27 -16.85
N ARG A 78 -18.64 -13.38 -16.19
CA ARG A 78 -17.43 -13.82 -15.46
C ARG A 78 -17.42 -13.54 -13.97
N GLY A 79 -18.11 -12.51 -13.49
CA GLY A 79 -18.21 -12.20 -12.04
C GLY A 79 -16.86 -12.18 -11.34
N LEU A 80 -15.81 -11.70 -12.01
CA LEU A 80 -14.40 -11.93 -11.63
C LEU A 80 -14.06 -11.34 -10.27
N ALA A 81 -14.60 -10.16 -9.94
CA ALA A 81 -14.45 -9.52 -8.63
C ALA A 81 -14.82 -10.47 -7.47
N ARG A 82 -15.88 -11.26 -7.63
CA ARG A 82 -16.34 -12.23 -6.61
C ARG A 82 -15.53 -13.52 -6.61
N LYS A 83 -14.93 -13.88 -7.74
CA LYS A 83 -14.11 -15.10 -7.89
C LYS A 83 -12.62 -14.87 -7.55
N GLY A 84 -12.23 -13.62 -7.36
CA GLY A 84 -10.86 -13.22 -7.03
C GLY A 84 -9.90 -13.28 -8.22
N HIS A 85 -8.67 -12.81 -7.97
CA HIS A 85 -7.68 -12.61 -9.02
C HIS A 85 -7.32 -13.88 -9.80
N ARG A 86 -7.34 -15.07 -9.15
CA ARG A 86 -7.00 -16.35 -9.79
C ARG A 86 -7.92 -16.71 -10.96
N ALA A 87 -9.18 -16.28 -10.92
CA ALA A 87 -10.11 -16.48 -12.02
C ALA A 87 -9.76 -15.65 -13.28
N CYS A 88 -8.93 -14.61 -13.13
CA CYS A 88 -8.45 -13.78 -14.24
C CYS A 88 -7.21 -14.38 -14.92
N ALA A 89 -6.46 -15.26 -14.24
CA ALA A 89 -5.22 -15.84 -14.75
C ALA A 89 -5.38 -16.56 -16.10
N PRO A 90 -6.36 -17.48 -16.29
CA PRO A 90 -6.53 -18.17 -17.57
C PRO A 90 -7.11 -17.28 -18.68
N LEU A 91 -7.63 -16.10 -18.34
CA LEU A 91 -8.25 -15.18 -19.29
C LEU A 91 -7.26 -14.16 -19.86
N THR A 92 -6.16 -13.91 -19.13
CA THR A 92 -5.17 -12.89 -19.46
C THR A 92 -4.02 -13.48 -20.27
N LYS A 93 -3.63 -12.78 -21.33
CA LYS A 93 -2.49 -13.06 -22.20
C LYS A 93 -1.35 -12.09 -21.94
N LEU A 94 -1.60 -10.95 -21.30
CA LEU A 94 -0.57 -9.96 -20.98
C LEU A 94 -0.15 -10.03 -19.51
N ARG A 95 1.08 -9.61 -19.26
CA ARG A 95 1.62 -9.44 -17.91
C ARG A 95 2.60 -8.27 -17.83
N LEU A 96 2.85 -7.79 -16.63
CA LEU A 96 4.02 -6.96 -16.35
C LEU A 96 5.20 -7.84 -15.95
N THR A 97 6.41 -7.40 -16.26
CA THR A 97 7.62 -7.98 -15.70
C THR A 97 7.75 -7.62 -14.23
N GLU A 98 8.58 -8.35 -13.48
CA GLU A 98 8.86 -8.04 -12.09
C GLU A 98 9.44 -6.63 -11.92
N ALA A 99 10.40 -6.25 -12.77
CA ALA A 99 10.94 -4.89 -12.80
C ALA A 99 9.84 -3.83 -13.05
N ALA A 100 8.94 -4.07 -14.00
CA ALA A 100 7.84 -3.14 -14.26
C ALA A 100 6.86 -3.02 -13.08
N ILE A 101 6.62 -4.11 -12.33
CA ILE A 101 5.80 -4.09 -11.11
C ILE A 101 6.52 -3.34 -10.00
N HIS A 102 7.82 -3.57 -9.82
CA HIS A 102 8.65 -2.85 -8.85
C HIS A 102 8.58 -1.34 -9.11
N ASP A 103 8.90 -0.91 -10.33
CA ASP A 103 8.87 0.51 -10.73
C ASP A 103 7.47 1.13 -10.58
N LEU A 104 6.41 0.36 -10.90
CA LEU A 104 5.04 0.81 -10.70
C LEU A 104 4.75 1.06 -9.22
N CYS A 105 5.19 0.14 -8.36
CA CYS A 105 4.95 0.25 -6.94
C CYS A 105 5.75 1.40 -6.32
N GLU A 106 7.01 1.57 -6.71
CA GLU A 106 7.86 2.67 -6.25
C GLU A 106 7.25 4.03 -6.63
N ARG A 107 6.79 4.20 -7.89
CA ARG A 107 6.10 5.43 -8.31
C ARG A 107 4.83 5.69 -7.50
N LYS A 108 4.02 4.66 -7.24
CA LYS A 108 2.80 4.80 -6.41
C LYS A 108 3.16 5.15 -4.97
N LEU A 109 4.21 4.54 -4.41
CA LEU A 109 4.67 4.82 -3.05
C LEU A 109 5.12 6.28 -2.90
N ASN A 110 5.97 6.76 -3.83
CA ASN A 110 6.43 8.13 -3.86
C ASN A 110 5.27 9.13 -4.04
N SER A 111 4.30 8.80 -4.89
CA SER A 111 3.09 9.62 -5.07
C SER A 111 2.22 9.65 -3.81
N ASN A 112 2.05 8.52 -3.13
CA ASN A 112 1.34 8.45 -1.86
C ASN A 112 2.01 9.32 -0.80
N GLU A 113 3.33 9.20 -0.64
CA GLU A 113 4.12 10.03 0.27
C GLU A 113 3.91 11.52 -0.03
N ALA A 114 4.11 11.94 -1.28
CA ALA A 114 4.00 13.34 -1.68
C ALA A 114 2.59 13.91 -1.41
N ASN A 115 1.54 13.10 -1.53
CA ASN A 115 0.18 13.53 -1.20
C ASN A 115 -0.08 13.58 0.31
N LEU A 116 0.43 12.61 1.07
CA LEU A 116 0.30 12.58 2.52
C LEU A 116 0.98 13.78 3.18
N LYS A 117 2.17 14.18 2.71
CA LYS A 117 2.91 15.34 3.24
C LYS A 117 2.20 16.68 3.05
N LYS A 118 1.14 16.74 2.23
CA LYS A 118 0.27 17.93 2.10
C LYS A 118 -0.74 18.07 3.25
N VAL A 119 -0.96 17.01 4.03
CA VAL A 119 -1.83 17.03 5.21
C VAL A 119 -1.07 17.74 6.34
N THR A 120 -1.69 18.76 6.94
CA THR A 120 -1.07 19.62 7.97
C THR A 120 -0.43 18.81 9.10
N GLU A 121 -1.12 17.80 9.62
CA GLU A 121 -0.63 16.97 10.71
C GLU A 121 0.52 16.04 10.31
N PHE A 122 0.81 15.89 9.02
CA PHE A 122 1.86 15.02 8.50
C PHE A 122 3.05 15.81 7.93
N GLN A 123 3.10 17.13 8.10
CA GLN A 123 4.22 17.94 7.57
C GLN A 123 5.58 17.53 8.16
N ALA A 124 5.60 17.01 9.39
CA ALA A 124 6.80 16.49 10.04
C ALA A 124 7.16 15.04 9.65
N PHE A 125 6.51 14.45 8.64
CA PHE A 125 6.67 13.04 8.25
C PHE A 125 8.13 12.58 8.12
N ASP A 126 9.01 13.42 7.56
CA ASP A 126 10.43 13.07 7.38
C ASP A 126 11.17 12.87 8.72
N SER A 127 10.68 13.48 9.80
CA SER A 127 11.24 13.35 11.15
C SER A 127 10.71 12.13 11.92
N TRP A 128 9.63 11.50 11.47
CA TRP A 128 8.99 10.38 12.17
C TRP A 128 9.85 9.11 12.16
N PRO A 129 9.75 8.21 13.15
CA PRO A 129 10.35 6.88 13.08
C PRO A 129 9.96 6.11 11.81
N ALA A 130 10.87 5.27 11.31
CA ALA A 130 10.66 4.45 10.11
C ALA A 130 9.37 3.62 10.18
N ASP A 131 9.09 2.99 11.31
CA ASP A 131 7.87 2.21 11.49
C ASP A 131 6.60 3.07 11.35
N ALA A 132 6.57 4.29 11.88
CA ALA A 132 5.43 5.20 11.71
C ALA A 132 5.25 5.64 10.25
N GLN A 133 6.35 5.89 9.53
CA GLN A 133 6.29 6.19 8.10
C GLN A 133 5.71 5.01 7.31
N LEU A 134 6.17 3.78 7.59
CA LEU A 134 5.66 2.57 6.95
C LEU A 134 4.17 2.35 7.25
N ALA A 135 3.72 2.58 8.49
CA ALA A 135 2.30 2.46 8.84
C ALA A 135 1.42 3.44 8.05
N LEU A 136 1.83 4.71 7.96
CA LEU A 136 1.07 5.72 7.22
C LEU A 136 1.00 5.38 5.72
N LEU A 137 2.13 4.98 5.13
CA LEU A 137 2.20 4.60 3.72
C LEU A 137 1.41 3.32 3.44
N SER A 138 1.40 2.36 4.37
CA SER A 138 0.57 1.14 4.32
C SER A 138 -0.93 1.47 4.31
N MET A 139 -1.37 2.41 5.16
CA MET A 139 -2.77 2.87 5.17
C MET A 139 -3.14 3.57 3.85
N ALA A 140 -2.27 4.44 3.33
CA ALA A 140 -2.46 5.05 2.02
C ALA A 140 -2.43 4.05 0.87
N TRP A 141 -1.68 2.94 0.99
CA TRP A 141 -1.68 1.89 -0.01
C TRP A 141 -3.06 1.23 -0.16
N ALA A 142 -3.68 0.92 0.98
CA ALA A 142 -4.97 0.23 1.05
C ALA A 142 -6.18 1.14 0.74
N MET A 143 -6.13 2.40 1.19
CA MET A 143 -7.27 3.32 1.10
C MET A 143 -7.11 4.43 0.05
N GLY A 144 -5.93 4.54 -0.56
CA GLY A 144 -5.52 5.71 -1.33
C GLY A 144 -5.05 6.86 -0.41
N PRO A 145 -4.20 7.77 -0.90
CA PRO A 145 -3.59 8.82 -0.07
C PRO A 145 -4.59 9.87 0.42
N GLY A 146 -5.75 10.00 -0.21
CA GLY A 146 -6.85 10.87 0.23
C GLY A 146 -7.65 10.35 1.44
N PHE A 147 -7.24 9.24 2.06
CA PHE A 147 -7.90 8.76 3.27
C PHE A 147 -7.78 9.77 4.43
N ALA A 148 -6.67 10.52 4.47
CA ALA A 148 -6.34 11.49 5.51
C ALA A 148 -6.69 12.95 5.14
N SER A 149 -7.51 13.17 4.10
CA SER A 149 -8.00 14.52 3.78
C SER A 149 -8.74 15.17 4.95
N ALA A 150 -8.89 16.50 4.91
CA ALA A 150 -9.60 17.30 5.91
C ALA A 150 -10.95 16.65 6.32
N GLY A 151 -11.24 16.63 7.62
CA GLY A 151 -12.44 15.99 8.20
C GLY A 151 -12.38 14.46 8.33
N LYS A 152 -11.46 13.76 7.66
CA LYS A 152 -11.30 12.31 7.80
C LYS A 152 -10.23 11.96 8.82
N TRP A 153 -10.44 10.84 9.53
CA TRP A 153 -9.49 10.29 10.52
C TRP A 153 -8.95 11.31 11.55
N PRO A 154 -9.81 12.14 12.18
CA PRO A 154 -9.36 13.27 12.99
C PRO A 154 -8.51 12.86 14.19
N LYS A 155 -8.86 11.77 14.88
CA LYS A 155 -8.10 11.27 16.04
C LYS A 155 -6.72 10.76 15.64
N PHE A 156 -6.65 9.97 14.57
CA PHE A 156 -5.39 9.45 14.04
C PHE A 156 -4.47 10.58 13.55
N ARG A 157 -4.99 11.52 12.76
CA ARG A 157 -4.22 12.67 12.27
C ARG A 157 -3.68 13.51 13.40
N LYS A 158 -4.53 13.87 14.38
CA LYS A 158 -4.10 14.62 15.56
C LYS A 158 -2.98 13.90 16.32
N ALA A 159 -3.11 12.60 16.54
CA ALA A 159 -2.10 11.79 17.21
C ALA A 159 -0.77 11.78 16.44
N CYS A 160 -0.81 11.53 15.12
CA CYS A 160 0.37 11.61 14.26
C CYS A 160 1.05 12.98 14.28
N GLY A 161 0.27 14.08 14.22
CA GLY A 161 0.82 15.45 14.29
C GLY A 161 1.48 15.79 15.62
N ALA A 162 1.02 15.15 16.71
CA ALA A 162 1.66 15.23 18.02
C ALA A 162 2.79 14.20 18.21
N MET A 163 3.07 13.36 17.20
CA MET A 163 3.95 12.19 17.29
C MET A 163 3.60 11.22 18.44
N ASP A 164 2.32 11.21 18.86
CA ASP A 164 1.76 10.27 19.81
C ASP A 164 1.37 8.98 19.07
N PHE A 165 2.35 8.10 18.86
CA PHE A 165 2.14 6.90 18.07
C PHE A 165 1.38 5.79 18.81
N ASP A 166 1.26 5.84 20.14
CA ASP A 166 0.34 4.95 20.87
C ASP A 166 -1.12 5.33 20.58
N ALA A 167 -1.45 6.63 20.66
CA ALA A 167 -2.77 7.10 20.29
C ALA A 167 -3.05 6.90 18.79
N ALA A 168 -2.03 7.04 17.93
CA ALA A 168 -2.17 6.72 16.51
C ALA A 168 -2.48 5.23 16.30
N ALA A 169 -1.79 4.31 17.00
CA ALA A 169 -2.06 2.87 16.94
C ALA A 169 -3.50 2.54 17.35
N ALA A 170 -4.00 3.18 18.43
CA ALA A 170 -5.38 3.01 18.88
C ALA A 170 -6.42 3.53 17.88
N ASN A 171 -6.03 4.40 16.95
CA ASN A 171 -6.93 5.06 16.00
C ASN A 171 -6.62 4.74 14.53
N CYS A 172 -5.80 3.74 14.21
CA CYS A 172 -5.42 3.39 12.83
C CYS A 172 -6.27 2.29 12.18
N GLN A 173 -7.32 1.80 12.85
CA GLN A 173 -8.11 0.65 12.39
C GLN A 173 -9.00 0.99 11.19
N MET A 174 -8.69 0.41 10.03
CA MET A 174 -9.49 0.52 8.80
C MET A 174 -10.73 -0.38 8.88
N SER A 175 -11.83 0.05 8.25
CA SER A 175 -13.04 -0.77 8.17
C SER A 175 -12.79 -2.06 7.39
N THR A 176 -13.10 -3.20 8.02
CA THR A 176 -13.00 -4.54 7.41
C THR A 176 -14.30 -4.95 6.73
N THR A 177 -15.35 -4.12 6.79
CA THR A 177 -16.64 -4.40 6.15
C THR A 177 -16.46 -4.60 4.65
N GLY A 178 -16.80 -5.79 4.17
CA GLY A 178 -16.61 -6.19 2.79
C GLY A 178 -15.16 -6.52 2.41
N ASN A 179 -14.16 -6.17 3.21
CA ASN A 179 -12.75 -6.43 2.91
C ASN A 179 -12.00 -7.06 4.10
N PRO A 180 -12.18 -8.37 4.35
CA PRO A 180 -11.54 -9.07 5.47
C PRO A 180 -10.01 -9.09 5.36
N GLY A 181 -9.44 -8.86 4.16
CA GLY A 181 -7.99 -8.75 3.98
C GLY A 181 -7.34 -7.63 4.79
N LEU A 182 -8.12 -6.63 5.22
CA LEU A 182 -7.63 -5.54 6.06
C LEU A 182 -7.40 -5.93 7.52
N ILE A 183 -7.90 -7.08 8.00
CA ILE A 183 -7.69 -7.53 9.38
C ILE A 183 -6.19 -7.64 9.68
N LYS A 184 -5.45 -8.38 8.84
CA LYS A 184 -4.00 -8.54 9.00
C LYS A 184 -3.28 -7.19 8.87
N ARG A 185 -3.63 -6.38 7.87
CA ARG A 185 -3.01 -5.06 7.65
C ARG A 185 -3.23 -4.12 8.85
N ASN A 186 -4.41 -4.16 9.48
CA ASN A 186 -4.67 -3.39 10.70
C ASN A 186 -3.75 -3.82 11.86
N THR A 187 -3.56 -5.12 12.08
CA THR A 187 -2.64 -5.64 13.10
C THR A 187 -1.20 -5.19 12.85
N GLU A 188 -0.74 -5.27 11.60
CA GLU A 188 0.61 -4.82 11.23
C GLU A 188 0.78 -3.31 11.43
N ASN A 189 -0.20 -2.50 11.02
CA ASN A 189 -0.16 -1.04 11.20
C ASN A 189 -0.14 -0.64 12.70
N GLN A 190 -0.90 -1.33 13.54
CA GLN A 190 -0.85 -1.12 14.99
C GLN A 190 0.53 -1.45 15.56
N THR A 191 1.13 -2.55 15.11
CA THR A 191 2.47 -2.98 15.54
C THR A 191 3.54 -1.97 15.16
N LEU A 192 3.51 -1.50 13.92
CA LEU A 192 4.41 -0.43 13.44
C LEU A 192 4.29 0.86 14.27
N LEU A 193 3.06 1.30 14.56
CA LEU A 193 2.86 2.51 15.35
C LEU A 193 3.31 2.33 16.82
N ARG A 194 3.11 1.15 17.41
CA ARG A 194 3.66 0.82 18.75
C ARG A 194 5.18 0.78 18.74
N ASN A 195 5.81 0.22 17.71
CA ASN A 195 7.27 0.27 17.54
C ASN A 195 7.76 1.72 17.47
N ALA A 196 7.08 2.57 16.70
CA ALA A 196 7.44 3.99 16.62
C ALA A 196 7.33 4.72 17.97
N ALA A 197 6.31 4.40 18.78
CA ALA A 197 6.19 4.93 20.14
C ALA A 197 7.35 4.47 21.04
N ALA A 198 7.79 3.21 20.90
CA ALA A 198 8.94 2.69 21.64
C ALA A 198 10.26 3.33 21.20
N VAL A 199 10.43 3.56 19.90
CA VAL A 199 11.59 4.30 19.36
C VAL A 199 11.67 5.70 19.99
N LEU A 200 10.58 6.46 20.00
CA LEU A 200 10.60 7.80 20.61
C LEU A 200 10.91 7.78 22.11
N ALA A 201 10.44 6.77 22.84
CA ALA A 201 10.70 6.63 24.26
C ALA A 201 12.17 6.27 24.59
N GLY A 202 12.86 5.55 23.69
CA GLY A 202 14.21 5.03 23.95
C GLY A 202 15.33 5.69 23.16
N GLU A 203 15.03 6.52 22.17
CA GLU A 203 16.04 7.10 21.27
C GLU A 203 16.97 8.09 21.98
N ALA A 204 16.44 8.91 22.90
CA ALA A 204 17.25 9.86 23.66
C ALA A 204 18.31 9.18 24.53
N ASP A 205 18.02 7.97 25.00
CA ASP A 205 18.91 7.13 25.80
C ASP A 205 19.78 6.19 24.93
N GLY A 206 19.68 6.28 23.61
CA GLY A 206 20.46 5.48 22.66
C GLY A 206 19.99 4.03 22.48
N PHE A 207 18.82 3.65 23.01
CA PHE A 207 18.28 2.29 22.82
C PHE A 207 17.82 2.04 21.38
N TYR A 208 17.29 3.08 20.72
CA TYR A 208 16.72 2.98 19.39
C TYR A 208 17.16 4.12 18.48
N ASN A 209 17.01 3.89 17.18
CA ASN A 209 17.30 4.86 16.14
C ASN A 209 16.10 4.98 15.21
N ARG A 210 15.55 6.19 15.06
CA ARG A 210 14.40 6.44 14.19
C ARG A 210 14.60 6.10 12.71
N GLU A 211 15.86 6.02 12.25
CA GLU A 211 16.20 5.57 10.90
C GLU A 211 15.97 4.06 10.69
N THR A 212 16.07 3.26 11.75
CA THR A 212 15.93 1.81 11.70
C THR A 212 14.45 1.42 11.64
N LEU A 213 14.12 0.49 10.75
CA LEU A 213 12.81 -0.15 10.72
C LEU A 213 12.85 -1.38 11.63
N TYR A 214 12.07 -1.37 12.71
CA TYR A 214 12.04 -2.43 13.73
C TYR A 214 10.99 -3.53 13.47
N TRP A 215 10.10 -3.32 12.50
CA TRP A 215 9.15 -4.33 12.06
C TRP A 215 9.82 -5.70 11.78
N PRO A 216 9.25 -6.83 12.25
CA PRO A 216 7.90 -6.95 12.82
C PRO A 216 7.78 -6.67 14.32
N GLN A 217 8.87 -6.53 15.08
CA GLN A 217 8.76 -6.31 16.53
C GLN A 217 10.00 -5.62 17.13
N ILE A 218 9.76 -4.80 18.15
CA ILE A 218 10.81 -4.26 19.02
C ILE A 218 10.89 -5.08 20.32
N ASN A 219 12.09 -5.18 20.92
CA ASN A 219 12.33 -6.07 22.07
C ASN A 219 11.62 -5.62 23.36
N ALA A 220 11.49 -4.31 23.61
CA ALA A 220 10.73 -3.74 24.72
C ALA A 220 10.47 -2.24 24.49
N LYS A 221 9.49 -1.65 25.16
CA LYS A 221 9.36 -0.18 25.23
C LYS A 221 9.98 0.30 26.55
N PRO A 222 11.03 1.13 26.52
CA PRO A 222 11.58 1.74 27.72
C PRO A 222 10.48 2.51 28.46
N VAL A 223 10.42 2.32 29.77
CA VAL A 223 9.58 3.13 30.63
C VAL A 223 10.37 4.41 30.91
N ALA A 224 9.79 5.57 30.61
CA ALA A 224 10.39 6.84 30.98
C ALA A 224 10.66 6.84 32.49
N MET A 225 11.90 7.07 32.89
CA MET A 225 12.27 7.28 34.29
C MET A 225 11.79 8.65 34.80
#